data_AF-A0A0N1MVP4-F1
#
_entry.id   AF-A0A0N1MVP4-F1
#
_cell.length_a   1.000
_cell.length_b   1.000
_cell.length_c   1.000
_cell.angle_alpha   90.00
_cell.angle_beta   90.00
_cell.angle_gamma   90.00
#
_symmetry.space_group_name_H-M   'P 1'
#
loop_
_entity.id
_entity.type
_entity.pdbx_description
1 polymer ?
#
loop_
_entity_poly.entity_id
_entity_poly.type
_entity_poly.pdbx_seq_one_letter_code
_entity_poly.pdbx_strand_id
1 'polypeptide(L)'
;MTISNHLYFAATFFATLLLTACQSIPNDVPSPPNEIFKNQTFTLSDVETPDEIFRLSDDMMQQLDIQFPPHKRNLQSTRKLLTFLLDNGDDSLSYQSGATLIAEHTFRDLNANCLSLSILAFSMAEYLGMYGQFQQVHIPEYWSLNKGYNLLTGHINLAVSQPRNKEASIHYVYNLANSLIIDFDPNSRGEKFKTTPITKARITAMFYNNKGAAAMLNQRYDIAYSYYIAAIKADTQHSGSWGNLAVLFRLNKQYDNAEIAYNYAFSLDSNNNTALGNLALLYQITGRQAEAQTILSRLNTKRQSNPYYHVSLGNTAYHIKNYQDAIKHFLSAKRLDNKIHDSYFGLARTYYQLGDFKQAYKQLGLARKYADFDHDKQRYQGKLRALNNMTAKVNNH
;
A
#
# COMPACT_ATOMS: atom_id res chain seq x y z
N MET A 1 -11.15 7.85 -93.47
CA MET A 1 -10.75 9.26 -93.59
C MET A 1 -11.15 9.95 -92.29
N THR A 2 -10.20 10.66 -91.65
CA THR A 2 -10.32 11.63 -90.52
C THR A 2 -10.90 11.10 -89.19
N ILE A 3 -10.11 10.76 -88.15
CA ILE A 3 -9.27 11.57 -87.22
C ILE A 3 -10.06 12.23 -86.06
N SER A 4 -9.75 11.76 -84.85
CA SER A 4 -9.58 12.44 -83.54
C SER A 4 -10.71 13.29 -82.94
N ASN A 5 -11.09 13.00 -81.68
CA ASN A 5 -10.75 13.90 -80.57
C ASN A 5 -10.91 13.27 -79.18
N HIS A 6 -9.92 13.58 -78.35
CA HIS A 6 -9.77 13.24 -76.93
C HIS A 6 -10.88 13.79 -76.05
N LEU A 7 -11.30 13.04 -75.04
CA LEU A 7 -11.70 13.61 -73.74
C LEU A 7 -11.39 12.63 -72.60
N TYR A 8 -10.37 12.99 -71.82
CA TYR A 8 -10.12 12.49 -70.47
C TYR A 8 -11.16 13.10 -69.52
N PHE A 9 -11.81 12.33 -68.64
CA PHE A 9 -12.16 12.82 -67.29
C PHE A 9 -12.50 11.66 -66.32
N ALA A 10 -11.64 11.53 -65.31
CA ALA A 10 -11.87 11.10 -63.92
C ALA A 10 -12.60 9.77 -63.63
N ALA A 11 -11.83 8.71 -63.44
CA ALA A 11 -12.22 7.58 -62.59
C ALA A 11 -12.08 8.00 -61.12
N THR A 12 -13.20 8.26 -60.44
CA THR A 12 -13.25 8.48 -58.98
C THR A 12 -13.28 7.12 -58.28
N PHE A 13 -12.12 6.70 -57.78
CA PHE A 13 -11.97 5.52 -56.94
C PHE A 13 -12.47 5.86 -55.52
N PHE A 14 -13.69 5.46 -55.17
CA PHE A 14 -14.23 5.63 -53.82
C PHE A 14 -13.55 4.62 -52.89
N ALA A 15 -12.44 5.01 -52.27
CA ALA A 15 -11.80 4.24 -51.21
C ALA A 15 -12.66 4.34 -49.95
N THR A 16 -13.47 3.31 -49.68
CA THR A 16 -14.17 3.15 -48.42
C THR A 16 -13.15 2.85 -47.31
N LEU A 17 -12.74 3.90 -46.59
CA LEU A 17 -12.05 3.79 -45.31
C LEU A 17 -12.96 3.07 -44.30
N LEU A 18 -12.65 1.79 -44.05
CA LEU A 18 -13.16 1.06 -42.89
C LEU A 18 -12.56 1.71 -41.63
N LEU A 19 -13.29 2.67 -41.06
CA LEU A 19 -13.05 3.15 -39.71
C LEU A 19 -13.41 2.03 -38.75
N THR A 20 -12.42 1.24 -38.35
CA THR A 20 -12.51 0.38 -37.16
C THR A 20 -12.61 1.28 -35.94
N ALA A 21 -13.84 1.54 -35.51
CA ALA A 21 -14.09 2.13 -34.21
C ALA A 21 -13.51 1.17 -33.15
N CYS A 22 -12.44 1.58 -32.49
CA CYS A 22 -12.03 0.97 -31.23
C CYS A 22 -13.19 1.17 -30.24
N GLN A 23 -14.06 0.17 -30.08
CA GLN A 23 -14.91 0.06 -28.91
C GLN A 23 -13.97 -0.14 -27.72
N SER A 24 -13.66 0.95 -27.02
CA SER A 24 -13.21 0.85 -25.63
C SER A 24 -14.33 0.16 -24.87
N ILE A 25 -14.10 -1.08 -24.42
CA ILE A 25 -14.99 -1.76 -23.48
C ILE A 25 -15.14 -0.80 -22.29
N PRO A 26 -16.34 -0.28 -22.00
CA PRO A 26 -16.54 0.50 -20.79
C PRO A 26 -16.19 -0.42 -19.61
N ASN A 27 -15.24 0.00 -18.79
CA ASN A 27 -15.10 -0.57 -17.46
C ASN A 27 -16.34 -0.14 -16.68
N ASP A 28 -17.46 -0.84 -16.86
CA ASP A 28 -18.70 -0.60 -16.14
C ASP A 28 -18.50 -1.03 -14.69
N VAL A 29 -17.91 -0.12 -13.91
CA VAL A 29 -17.90 -0.24 -12.46
C VAL A 29 -19.36 -0.20 -12.01
N PRO A 30 -19.87 -1.25 -11.33
CA PRO A 30 -21.27 -1.29 -10.92
C PRO A 30 -21.59 -0.10 -10.02
N SER A 31 -22.84 0.38 -10.08
CA SER A 31 -23.28 1.46 -9.18
C SER A 31 -23.30 1.00 -7.72
N PRO A 32 -23.02 1.89 -6.75
CA PRO A 32 -23.10 1.56 -5.34
C PRO A 32 -24.48 1.02 -4.95
N PRO A 33 -24.56 -0.04 -4.12
CA PRO A 33 -25.82 -0.55 -3.60
C PRO A 33 -26.47 0.47 -2.65
N ASN A 34 -27.44 1.23 -3.17
CA ASN A 34 -28.05 2.35 -2.43
C ASN A 34 -28.78 1.95 -1.15
N GLU A 35 -29.21 0.69 -1.05
CA GLU A 35 -29.89 0.14 0.13
C GLU A 35 -29.00 0.15 1.39
N ILE A 36 -27.68 0.01 1.22
CA ILE A 36 -26.72 0.00 2.32
C ILE A 36 -26.70 1.34 3.07
N PHE A 37 -26.97 2.46 2.38
CA PHE A 37 -27.00 3.79 3.00
C PHE A 37 -28.29 4.09 3.76
N LYS A 38 -29.33 3.25 3.60
CA LYS A 38 -30.63 3.41 4.27
C LYS A 38 -30.72 2.61 5.57
N ASN A 39 -29.59 2.12 6.09
CA ASN A 39 -29.55 1.32 7.30
C ASN A 39 -30.04 2.12 8.52
N GLN A 40 -31.11 1.66 9.15
CA GLN A 40 -31.72 2.33 10.31
C GLN A 40 -31.14 1.88 11.65
N THR A 41 -30.20 0.93 11.65
CA THR A 41 -29.62 0.36 12.88
C THR A 41 -28.52 1.23 13.46
N PHE A 42 -27.89 2.09 12.65
CA PHE A 42 -26.80 2.94 13.08
C PHE A 42 -27.20 4.41 13.05
N THR A 43 -26.73 5.17 14.04
CA THR A 43 -26.87 6.61 14.07
C THR A 43 -25.67 7.27 13.40
N LEU A 44 -25.92 8.24 12.52
CA LEU A 44 -24.85 9.01 11.88
C LEU A 44 -24.40 10.16 12.79
N SER A 45 -23.09 10.30 12.91
CA SER A 45 -22.42 11.43 13.55
C SER A 45 -21.59 12.21 12.53
N ASP A 46 -21.36 13.49 12.81
CA ASP A 46 -20.43 14.30 12.03
C ASP A 46 -19.00 13.77 12.17
N VAL A 47 -18.23 13.92 11.09
CA VAL A 47 -16.81 13.56 11.00
C VAL A 47 -16.04 14.75 10.45
N GLU A 48 -14.72 14.74 10.63
CA GLU A 48 -13.83 15.79 10.09
C GLU A 48 -14.06 15.96 8.59
N THR A 49 -14.18 17.18 8.08
CA THR A 49 -14.31 17.48 6.65
C THR A 49 -12.97 17.25 5.91
N PRO A 50 -12.99 17.07 4.57
CA PRO A 50 -11.75 16.97 3.80
C PRO A 50 -10.82 18.16 4.02
N ASP A 51 -11.35 19.38 4.11
CA ASP A 51 -10.51 20.57 4.34
C ASP A 51 -9.85 20.53 5.72
N GLU A 52 -10.56 20.11 6.77
CA GLU A 52 -9.99 19.95 8.12
C GLU A 52 -8.88 18.87 8.16
N ILE A 53 -9.01 17.80 7.38
CA ILE A 53 -8.01 16.72 7.34
C ILE A 53 -6.65 17.22 6.86
N PHE A 54 -6.62 18.09 5.85
CA PHE A 54 -5.39 18.59 5.21
C PHE A 54 -4.96 19.99 5.69
N ARG A 55 -5.74 20.65 6.55
CA ARG A 55 -5.45 22.01 6.99
C ARG A 55 -4.21 22.07 7.89
N LEU A 56 -3.32 23.01 7.59
CA LEU A 56 -2.28 23.47 8.51
C LEU A 56 -2.83 24.62 9.36
N SER A 57 -2.45 24.70 10.64
CA SER A 57 -2.83 25.83 11.49
C SER A 57 -2.07 27.10 11.11
N ASP A 58 -2.58 28.25 11.54
CA ASP A 58 -1.97 29.55 11.25
C ASP A 58 -0.55 29.67 11.84
N ASP A 59 -0.34 29.10 13.03
CA ASP A 59 0.98 29.00 13.68
C ASP A 59 1.96 28.15 12.86
N MET A 60 1.51 27.00 12.35
CA MET A 60 2.34 26.14 11.49
C MET A 60 2.74 26.85 10.19
N MET A 61 1.78 27.53 9.57
CA MET A 61 2.02 28.33 8.37
C MET A 61 3.04 29.45 8.64
N GLN A 62 2.91 30.14 9.76
CA GLN A 62 3.86 31.18 10.17
C GLN A 62 5.27 30.62 10.42
N GLN A 63 5.40 29.47 11.09
CA GLN A 63 6.68 28.80 11.30
C GLN A 63 7.33 28.42 9.96
N LEU A 64 6.54 27.90 9.02
CA LEU A 64 7.01 27.58 7.67
C LEU A 64 7.44 28.83 6.90
N ASP A 65 6.73 29.94 7.02
CA ASP A 65 7.10 31.21 6.38
C ASP A 65 8.43 31.77 6.92
N ILE A 66 8.65 31.67 8.24
CA ILE A 66 9.89 32.11 8.89
C ILE A 66 11.07 31.25 8.44
N GLN A 67 10.93 29.93 8.44
CA GLN A 67 12.02 29.03 8.06
C GLN A 67 12.26 28.98 6.54
N PHE A 68 11.19 29.06 5.75
CA PHE A 68 11.18 28.92 4.30
C PHE A 68 10.47 30.12 3.64
N PRO A 69 11.07 31.33 3.70
CA PRO A 69 10.48 32.50 3.08
C PRO A 69 10.34 32.28 1.55
N PRO A 70 9.37 32.94 0.88
CA PRO A 70 8.99 32.62 -0.51
C PRO A 70 10.16 32.47 -1.50
N HIS A 71 11.17 33.34 -1.41
CA HIS A 71 12.37 33.32 -2.28
C HIS A 71 13.33 32.14 -2.03
N LYS A 72 13.18 31.39 -0.93
CA LYS A 72 13.97 30.19 -0.59
C LYS A 72 13.20 28.88 -0.80
N ARG A 73 11.93 28.93 -1.21
CA ARG A 73 11.11 27.74 -1.44
C ARG A 73 11.53 27.06 -2.73
N ASN A 74 12.04 25.84 -2.60
CA ASN A 74 12.41 24.99 -3.73
C ASN A 74 12.39 23.52 -3.27
N LEU A 75 12.61 22.60 -4.22
CA LEU A 75 12.59 21.18 -3.92
C LEU A 75 13.66 20.76 -2.91
N GLN A 76 14.82 21.43 -2.88
CA GLN A 76 15.91 21.08 -1.96
C GLN A 76 15.61 21.50 -0.53
N SER A 77 15.08 22.71 -0.31
CA SER A 77 14.67 23.17 1.02
C SER A 77 13.50 22.35 1.55
N THR A 78 12.53 22.06 0.68
CA THR A 78 11.41 21.16 1.00
C THR A 78 11.89 19.75 1.33
N ARG A 79 12.88 19.21 0.59
CA ARG A 79 13.48 17.91 0.89
C ARG A 79 14.06 17.85 2.30
N LYS A 80 14.82 18.87 2.71
CA LYS A 80 15.41 18.89 4.07
C LYS A 80 14.34 18.84 5.15
N LEU A 81 13.26 19.61 5.00
CA LEU A 81 12.13 19.63 5.93
C LEU A 81 11.42 18.26 6.00
N LEU A 82 11.14 17.66 4.86
CA LEU A 82 10.41 16.40 4.81
C LEU A 82 11.28 15.21 5.25
N THR A 83 12.58 15.26 5.01
CA THR A 83 13.55 14.31 5.60
C THR A 83 13.63 14.47 7.12
N PHE A 84 13.61 15.70 7.64
CA PHE A 84 13.54 15.91 9.09
C PHE A 84 12.29 15.26 9.72
N LEU A 85 11.12 15.36 9.09
CA LEU A 85 9.91 14.65 9.55
C LEU A 85 10.07 13.13 9.53
N LEU A 86 10.74 12.58 8.50
CA LEU A 86 11.03 11.15 8.40
C LEU A 86 11.95 10.68 9.53
N ASP A 87 13.04 11.41 9.77
CA ASP A 87 14.08 11.05 10.75
C ASP A 87 13.55 11.13 12.19
N ASN A 88 12.79 12.19 12.54
CA ASN A 88 12.18 12.31 13.88
C ASN A 88 11.03 11.32 14.09
N GLY A 89 10.37 10.89 13.01
CA GLY A 89 9.42 9.78 13.06
C GLY A 89 10.08 8.43 13.30
N ASP A 90 11.39 8.28 13.07
CA ASP A 90 12.16 7.04 13.26
C ASP A 90 12.78 6.95 14.68
N ASP A 91 13.36 8.05 15.16
CA ASP A 91 13.99 8.12 16.49
C ASP A 91 12.97 8.05 17.64
N SER A 92 11.73 8.44 17.37
CA SER A 92 10.58 8.13 18.23
C SER A 92 10.00 6.76 17.84
N LEU A 93 10.57 5.69 18.40
CA LEU A 93 10.14 4.29 18.27
C LEU A 93 8.70 4.03 18.80
N SER A 94 7.71 4.71 18.22
CA SER A 94 6.28 4.53 18.36
C SER A 94 5.64 4.48 16.98
N TYR A 95 6.19 3.64 16.09
CA TYR A 95 5.54 3.15 14.87
C TYR A 95 4.27 2.30 15.17
N GLN A 96 3.62 2.57 16.31
CA GLN A 96 2.35 2.04 16.78
C GLN A 96 1.59 3.11 17.59
N SER A 97 1.45 4.36 17.11
CA SER A 97 0.29 5.15 17.53
C SER A 97 -0.90 4.75 16.66
N GLY A 98 -1.85 4.02 17.23
CA GLY A 98 -3.08 3.61 16.56
C GLY A 98 -4.02 4.76 16.15
N ALA A 99 -3.54 6.01 16.15
CA ALA A 99 -4.30 7.20 15.88
C ALA A 99 -4.09 7.64 14.43
N THR A 100 -5.20 7.71 13.68
CA THR A 100 -5.26 8.44 12.41
C THR A 100 -5.65 9.88 12.73
N LEU A 101 -4.78 10.83 12.44
CA LEU A 101 -4.87 12.23 12.88
C LEU A 101 -4.85 13.19 11.68
N ILE A 102 -5.54 14.31 11.81
CA ILE A 102 -5.48 15.41 10.83
C ILE A 102 -4.07 16.04 10.80
N ALA A 103 -3.76 16.81 9.76
CA ALA A 103 -2.44 17.40 9.57
C ALA A 103 -1.96 18.23 10.78
N GLU A 104 -2.82 19.11 11.31
CA GLU A 104 -2.49 19.94 12.48
C GLU A 104 -2.07 19.12 13.71
N HIS A 105 -2.89 18.13 14.08
CA HIS A 105 -2.61 17.28 15.25
C HIS A 105 -1.37 16.43 15.03
N THR A 106 -1.17 15.92 13.81
CA THR A 106 0.02 15.15 13.45
C THR A 106 1.30 15.96 13.64
N PHE A 107 1.29 17.25 13.31
CA PHE A 107 2.44 18.13 13.47
C PHE A 107 2.78 18.38 14.94
N ARG A 108 1.76 18.57 15.79
CA ARG A 108 1.95 18.83 17.23
C ARG A 108 2.49 17.60 17.97
N ASP A 109 1.94 16.44 17.65
CA ASP A 109 2.23 15.22 18.39
C ASP A 109 3.48 14.51 17.88
N LEU A 110 3.86 14.77 16.60
CA LEU A 110 4.91 14.06 15.84
C LEU A 110 4.85 12.53 15.95
N ASN A 111 3.70 12.01 16.36
CA ASN A 111 3.45 10.59 16.61
C ASN A 111 2.10 10.23 15.99
N ALA A 112 2.15 9.78 14.74
CA ALA A 112 0.98 9.32 14.02
C ALA A 112 1.34 8.19 13.05
N ASN A 113 0.33 7.51 12.53
CA ASN A 113 0.56 6.50 11.51
C ASN A 113 1.04 7.10 10.17
N CYS A 114 1.55 6.24 9.28
CA CYS A 114 2.11 6.65 7.99
C CYS A 114 1.15 7.50 7.16
N LEU A 115 -0.15 7.18 7.17
CA LEU A 115 -1.16 7.94 6.44
C LEU A 115 -1.25 9.39 6.92
N SER A 116 -1.27 9.60 8.24
CA SER A 116 -1.36 10.93 8.85
C SER A 116 -0.08 11.75 8.58
N LEU A 117 1.09 11.11 8.68
CA LEU A 117 2.38 11.73 8.33
C LEU A 117 2.46 12.08 6.83
N SER A 118 1.94 11.22 5.95
CA SER A 118 1.84 11.50 4.51
C SER A 118 0.90 12.68 4.23
N ILE A 119 -0.22 12.79 4.96
CA ILE A 119 -1.15 13.94 4.86
C ILE A 119 -0.47 15.23 5.31
N LEU A 120 0.25 15.21 6.44
CA LEU A 120 1.03 16.35 6.92
C LEU A 120 2.09 16.77 5.90
N ALA A 121 2.92 15.83 5.44
CA ALA A 121 3.98 16.08 4.47
C ALA A 121 3.45 16.66 3.15
N PHE A 122 2.33 16.13 2.66
CA PHE A 122 1.63 16.65 1.50
C PHE A 122 1.19 18.10 1.71
N SER A 123 0.55 18.38 2.84
CA SER A 123 -0.02 19.69 3.15
C SER A 123 1.07 20.76 3.28
N MET A 124 2.20 20.42 3.92
CA MET A 124 3.38 21.28 4.01
C MET A 124 4.03 21.51 2.63
N ALA A 125 4.14 20.47 1.80
CA ALA A 125 4.72 20.59 0.47
C ALA A 125 3.91 21.53 -0.43
N GLU A 126 2.58 21.38 -0.45
CA GLU A 126 1.68 22.25 -1.22
C GLU A 126 1.72 23.70 -0.72
N TYR A 127 1.72 23.90 0.60
CA TYR A 127 1.84 25.24 1.19
C TYR A 127 3.16 25.94 0.78
N LEU A 128 4.24 25.17 0.67
CA LEU A 128 5.53 25.65 0.18
C LEU A 128 5.61 25.78 -1.35
N GLY A 129 4.51 25.57 -2.08
CA GLY A 129 4.41 25.74 -3.52
C GLY A 129 4.96 24.58 -4.34
N MET A 130 5.10 23.39 -3.74
CA MET A 130 5.45 22.16 -4.47
C MET A 130 4.19 21.41 -4.92
N TYR A 131 4.31 20.58 -5.96
CA TYR A 131 3.26 19.66 -6.38
C TYR A 131 3.42 18.31 -5.66
N GLY A 132 2.41 17.92 -4.89
CA GLY A 132 2.30 16.61 -4.25
C GLY A 132 1.43 15.63 -5.04
N GLN A 133 1.90 14.39 -5.16
CA GLN A 133 1.15 13.27 -5.73
C GLN A 133 1.24 12.07 -4.80
N PHE A 134 0.13 11.73 -4.15
CA PHE A 134 0.02 10.47 -3.44
C PHE A 134 0.08 9.30 -4.41
N GLN A 135 0.73 8.23 -3.99
CA GLN A 135 0.76 6.98 -4.76
C GLN A 135 0.44 5.81 -3.84
N GLN A 136 -0.40 4.90 -4.32
CA GLN A 136 -0.55 3.59 -3.71
C GLN A 136 0.68 2.76 -4.03
N VAL A 137 1.28 2.17 -3.00
CA VAL A 137 2.40 1.26 -3.13
C VAL A 137 1.87 -0.16 -3.13
N HIS A 138 2.13 -0.89 -4.21
CA HIS A 138 1.67 -2.28 -4.34
C HIS A 138 2.66 -3.22 -3.67
N ILE A 139 2.57 -3.30 -2.34
CA ILE A 139 3.34 -4.25 -1.54
C ILE A 139 2.72 -5.66 -1.64
N PRO A 140 3.53 -6.72 -1.63
CA PRO A 140 3.05 -8.08 -1.43
C PRO A 140 2.26 -8.21 -0.12
N GLU A 141 1.27 -9.10 -0.08
CA GLU A 141 0.50 -9.34 1.14
C GLU A 141 1.40 -9.96 2.24
N TYR A 142 1.74 -9.16 3.26
CA TYR A 142 2.31 -9.64 4.51
C TYR A 142 1.18 -9.86 5.52
N TRP A 143 0.97 -11.11 5.95
CA TRP A 143 0.00 -11.42 7.00
C TRP A 143 0.60 -11.07 8.36
N SER A 144 0.09 -10.01 8.99
CA SER A 144 0.20 -9.80 10.44
C SER A 144 -1.13 -10.21 11.07
N LEU A 145 -1.18 -11.40 11.64
CA LEU A 145 -2.34 -11.89 12.38
C LEU A 145 -2.44 -11.14 13.71
N ASN A 146 -2.98 -9.92 13.69
CA ASN A 146 -3.30 -9.18 14.90
C ASN A 146 -4.70 -9.57 15.41
N LYS A 147 -4.74 -10.31 16.53
CA LYS A 147 -5.92 -10.48 17.40
C LYS A 147 -7.23 -10.88 16.70
N GLY A 148 -7.17 -11.76 15.69
CA GLY A 148 -8.36 -12.35 15.06
C GLY A 148 -9.06 -11.48 14.00
N TYR A 149 -8.51 -10.32 13.64
CA TYR A 149 -9.03 -9.47 12.57
C TYR A 149 -7.96 -9.24 11.50
N ASN A 150 -8.23 -9.64 10.26
CA ASN A 150 -7.42 -9.28 9.10
C ASN A 150 -7.93 -7.96 8.54
N LEU A 151 -7.35 -6.84 8.98
CA LEU A 151 -7.64 -5.51 8.44
C LEU A 151 -6.76 -5.25 7.21
N LEU A 152 -7.33 -4.60 6.19
CA LEU A 152 -6.61 -4.18 4.99
C LEU A 152 -5.67 -3.02 5.35
N THR A 153 -4.35 -3.27 5.39
CA THR A 153 -3.34 -2.20 5.46
C THR A 153 -2.82 -1.94 4.05
N GLY A 154 -3.34 -0.90 3.39
CA GLY A 154 -2.73 -0.37 2.18
C GLY A 154 -1.50 0.47 2.53
N HIS A 155 -0.50 0.45 1.67
CA HIS A 155 0.68 1.31 1.81
C HIS A 155 0.63 2.46 0.79
N ILE A 156 1.06 3.64 1.20
CA ILE A 156 1.14 4.82 0.35
C ILE A 156 2.49 5.51 0.51
N ASN A 157 2.89 6.19 -0.54
CA ASN A 157 3.97 7.16 -0.49
C ASN A 157 3.53 8.46 -1.15
N LEU A 158 4.39 9.48 -1.06
CA LEU A 158 4.15 10.81 -1.59
C LEU A 158 5.30 11.21 -2.51
N ALA A 159 4.98 11.46 -3.78
CA ALA A 159 5.90 12.09 -4.72
C ALA A 159 5.73 13.62 -4.66
N VAL A 160 6.79 14.35 -4.35
CA VAL A 160 6.83 15.81 -4.31
C VAL A 160 7.73 16.33 -5.42
N SER A 161 7.25 17.26 -6.23
CA SER A 161 8.02 17.85 -7.34
C SER A 161 7.87 19.36 -7.38
N GLN A 162 8.84 20.04 -7.99
CA GLN A 162 8.73 21.47 -8.21
C GLN A 162 7.82 21.77 -9.43
N PRO A 163 6.99 22.82 -9.39
CA PRO A 163 6.24 23.25 -10.57
C PRO A 163 7.20 23.56 -11.73
N ARG A 164 6.83 23.14 -12.95
CA ARG A 164 7.63 23.49 -14.14
C ARG A 164 7.50 24.98 -14.43
N ASN A 165 8.61 25.72 -14.37
CA ASN A 165 8.68 27.07 -14.93
C ASN A 165 8.53 26.99 -16.46
N LYS A 166 7.39 27.43 -16.99
CA LYS A 166 7.14 27.48 -18.44
C LYS A 166 8.02 28.49 -19.19
N GLU A 167 8.76 29.35 -18.47
CA GLU A 167 9.59 30.43 -19.05
C GLU A 167 11.09 30.09 -19.11
N ALA A 168 11.56 29.00 -18.50
CA ALA A 168 12.98 28.66 -18.51
C ALA A 168 13.32 27.79 -19.73
N SER A 169 13.75 28.43 -20.83
CA SER A 169 14.41 27.80 -21.97
C SER A 169 15.83 27.31 -21.60
N ILE A 170 15.93 26.41 -20.62
CA ILE A 170 17.18 25.79 -20.18
C ILE A 170 17.00 24.27 -20.22
N HIS A 171 17.66 23.62 -21.18
CA HIS A 171 17.78 22.17 -21.23
C HIS A 171 18.84 21.71 -20.22
N TYR A 172 18.41 21.18 -19.08
CA TYR A 172 19.30 20.52 -18.13
C TYR A 172 19.71 19.14 -18.68
N VAL A 173 20.98 18.99 -19.06
CA VAL A 173 21.58 17.76 -19.61
C VAL A 173 21.85 16.70 -18.51
N TYR A 174 21.80 17.09 -17.23
CA TYR A 174 21.90 16.17 -16.09
C TYR A 174 20.60 16.21 -15.30
N ASN A 175 19.81 15.14 -15.43
CA ASN A 175 18.50 14.96 -14.81
C ASN A 175 18.66 14.65 -13.30
N LEU A 176 19.03 15.65 -12.50
CA LEU A 176 18.85 15.61 -11.05
C LEU A 176 17.34 15.49 -10.81
N ALA A 177 16.91 14.40 -10.19
CA ALA A 177 15.49 14.06 -10.04
C ALA A 177 14.67 15.28 -9.57
N ASN A 178 13.84 15.81 -10.47
CA ASN A 178 12.86 16.89 -10.21
C ASN A 178 11.72 16.45 -9.27
N SER A 179 11.90 15.33 -8.58
CA SER A 179 10.94 14.77 -7.63
C SER A 179 11.65 14.12 -6.44
N LEU A 180 10.97 14.14 -5.30
CA LEU A 180 11.33 13.49 -4.04
C LEU A 180 10.21 12.49 -3.73
N ILE A 181 10.56 11.24 -3.46
CA ILE A 181 9.60 10.26 -2.93
C ILE A 181 9.76 10.22 -1.42
N ILE A 182 8.64 10.34 -0.72
CA ILE A 182 8.53 10.31 0.74
C ILE A 182 7.73 9.07 1.09
N ASP A 183 8.39 8.13 1.74
CA ASP A 183 7.78 6.90 2.21
C ASP A 183 7.99 6.81 3.72
N PHE A 184 6.89 6.85 4.47
CA PHE A 184 6.95 6.80 5.93
C PHE A 184 7.04 5.37 6.47
N ASP A 185 6.87 4.33 5.64
CA ASP A 185 7.05 2.95 6.07
C ASP A 185 8.54 2.56 6.03
N PRO A 186 9.20 2.38 7.19
CA PRO A 186 10.61 2.05 7.24
C PRO A 186 10.94 0.71 6.55
N ASN A 187 9.95 -0.19 6.40
CA ASN A 187 10.17 -1.50 5.77
C ASN A 187 10.17 -1.42 4.25
N SER A 188 9.47 -0.46 3.65
CA SER A 188 9.40 -0.29 2.19
C SER A 188 10.27 0.84 1.64
N ARG A 189 10.86 1.66 2.51
CA ARG A 189 11.72 2.79 2.12
C ARG A 189 12.87 2.31 1.21
N GLY A 190 12.80 2.71 -0.05
CA GLY A 190 13.79 2.39 -1.09
C GLY A 190 13.48 1.13 -1.90
N GLU A 191 12.40 0.41 -1.60
CA GLU A 191 11.89 -0.68 -2.46
C GLU A 191 11.29 -0.08 -3.74
N LYS A 192 11.65 -0.66 -4.89
CA LYS A 192 11.01 -0.30 -6.17
C LYS A 192 9.73 -1.09 -6.35
N PHE A 193 8.75 -0.81 -5.50
CA PHE A 193 7.41 -1.31 -5.74
C PHE A 193 6.77 -0.60 -6.92
N LYS A 194 5.88 -1.32 -7.60
CA LYS A 194 4.95 -0.69 -8.52
C LYS A 194 4.12 0.29 -7.70
N THR A 195 4.02 1.52 -8.19
CA THR A 195 3.13 2.53 -7.62
C THR A 195 2.08 2.95 -8.63
N THR A 196 0.92 3.37 -8.13
CA THR A 196 -0.13 4.00 -8.94
C THR A 196 -0.57 5.30 -8.28
N PRO A 197 -0.79 6.38 -9.05
CA PRO A 197 -1.24 7.65 -8.47
C PRO A 197 -2.63 7.48 -7.87
N ILE A 198 -2.85 8.07 -6.70
CA ILE A 198 -4.14 8.13 -6.02
C ILE A 198 -4.52 9.57 -5.69
N THR A 199 -5.83 9.82 -5.63
CA THR A 199 -6.39 11.18 -5.45
C THR A 199 -6.47 11.56 -3.97
N LYS A 200 -6.62 12.87 -3.69
CA LYS A 200 -6.97 13.35 -2.34
C LYS A 200 -8.27 12.71 -1.82
N ALA A 201 -9.24 12.47 -2.70
CA ALA A 201 -10.48 11.76 -2.40
C ALA A 201 -10.20 10.32 -1.89
N ARG A 202 -9.33 9.56 -2.57
CA ARG A 202 -8.89 8.24 -2.11
C ARG A 202 -8.18 8.31 -0.76
N ILE A 203 -7.29 9.28 -0.54
CA ILE A 203 -6.62 9.47 0.76
C ILE A 203 -7.61 9.79 1.88
N THR A 204 -8.58 10.65 1.59
CA THR A 204 -9.67 10.98 2.52
C THR A 204 -10.49 9.74 2.86
N ALA A 205 -10.81 8.90 1.87
CA ALA A 205 -11.48 7.63 2.10
C ALA A 205 -10.64 6.66 2.95
N MET A 206 -9.32 6.59 2.72
CA MET A 206 -8.40 5.79 3.55
C MET A 206 -8.34 6.31 4.99
N PHE A 207 -8.33 7.63 5.18
CA PHE A 207 -8.33 8.28 6.49
C PHE A 207 -9.57 7.89 7.30
N TYR A 208 -10.75 8.10 6.72
CA TYR A 208 -12.00 7.71 7.35
C TYR A 208 -12.11 6.19 7.55
N ASN A 209 -11.64 5.39 6.60
CA ASN A 209 -11.63 3.94 6.75
C ASN A 209 -10.80 3.48 7.96
N ASN A 210 -9.65 4.11 8.22
CA ASN A 210 -8.82 3.80 9.38
C ASN A 210 -9.47 4.24 10.69
N LYS A 211 -10.09 5.43 10.73
CA LYS A 211 -10.88 5.91 11.88
C LYS A 211 -12.07 4.98 12.17
N GLY A 212 -12.77 4.54 11.13
CA GLY A 212 -13.87 3.60 11.21
C GLY A 212 -13.42 2.24 11.76
N ALA A 213 -12.30 1.71 11.27
CA ALA A 213 -11.71 0.48 11.80
C ALA A 213 -11.31 0.61 13.26
N ALA A 214 -10.70 1.72 13.66
CA ALA A 214 -10.38 1.99 15.06
C ALA A 214 -11.63 2.08 15.93
N ALA A 215 -12.69 2.75 15.47
CA ALA A 215 -13.97 2.82 16.18
C ALA A 215 -14.63 1.44 16.33
N MET A 216 -14.62 0.64 15.26
CA MET A 216 -15.15 -0.73 15.24
C MET A 216 -14.42 -1.64 16.22
N LEU A 217 -13.08 -1.59 16.27
CA LEU A 217 -12.27 -2.35 17.23
C LEU A 217 -12.57 -1.96 18.69
N ASN A 218 -12.93 -0.70 18.91
CA ASN A 218 -13.38 -0.19 20.21
C ASN A 218 -14.90 -0.37 20.43
N GLN A 219 -15.57 -1.16 19.60
CA GLN A 219 -17.01 -1.46 19.69
C GLN A 219 -17.93 -0.23 19.60
N ARG A 220 -17.43 0.90 19.08
CA ARG A 220 -18.22 2.12 18.83
C ARG A 220 -18.82 2.05 17.42
N TYR A 221 -19.83 1.21 17.26
CA TYR A 221 -20.34 0.83 15.94
C TYR A 221 -21.03 1.97 15.17
N ASP A 222 -21.75 2.88 15.84
CA ASP A 222 -22.33 4.07 15.20
C ASP A 222 -21.26 4.99 14.60
N ILE A 223 -20.18 5.22 15.35
CA ILE A 223 -19.03 6.00 14.91
C ILE A 223 -18.32 5.29 13.76
N ALA A 224 -18.14 3.96 13.86
CA ALA A 224 -17.55 3.17 12.78
C ALA A 224 -18.35 3.28 11.48
N TYR A 225 -19.68 3.13 11.57
CA TYR A 225 -20.59 3.30 10.45
C TYR A 225 -20.48 4.69 9.82
N SER A 226 -20.52 5.75 10.64
CA SER A 226 -20.39 7.14 10.19
C SER A 226 -19.11 7.36 9.38
N TYR A 227 -17.98 6.87 9.88
CA TYR A 227 -16.71 6.94 9.17
C TYR A 227 -16.67 6.09 7.90
N TYR A 228 -17.24 4.88 7.87
CA TYR A 228 -17.28 4.09 6.65
C TYR A 228 -18.16 4.73 5.57
N ILE A 229 -19.28 5.35 5.94
CA ILE A 229 -20.13 6.09 5.02
C ILE A 229 -19.42 7.32 4.49
N ALA A 230 -18.73 8.08 5.35
CA ALA A 230 -17.91 9.21 4.92
C ALA A 230 -16.79 8.76 3.97
N ALA A 231 -16.16 7.61 4.23
CA ALA A 231 -15.13 7.03 3.37
C ALA A 231 -15.66 6.71 1.97
N ILE A 232 -16.83 6.09 1.89
CA ILE A 232 -17.48 5.74 0.61
C ILE A 232 -17.96 6.99 -0.13
N LYS A 233 -18.45 8.01 0.56
CA LYS A 233 -18.81 9.30 -0.05
C LYS A 233 -17.59 10.03 -0.60
N ALA A 234 -16.44 9.95 0.08
CA ALA A 234 -15.19 10.52 -0.38
C ALA A 234 -14.66 9.79 -1.62
N ASP A 235 -14.71 8.46 -1.66
CA ASP A 235 -14.36 7.66 -2.82
C ASP A 235 -15.22 6.39 -2.91
N THR A 236 -16.18 6.40 -3.84
CA THR A 236 -17.13 5.30 -4.03
C THR A 236 -16.47 4.02 -4.54
N GLN A 237 -15.28 4.11 -5.12
CA GLN A 237 -14.50 3.00 -5.67
C GLN A 237 -13.44 2.48 -4.69
N HIS A 238 -13.42 2.96 -3.44
CA HIS A 238 -12.50 2.44 -2.44
C HIS A 238 -13.00 1.09 -1.88
N SER A 239 -12.58 0.01 -2.53
CA SER A 239 -12.92 -1.38 -2.17
C SER A 239 -12.68 -1.70 -0.68
N GLY A 240 -11.62 -1.15 -0.07
CA GLY A 240 -11.31 -1.33 1.35
C GLY A 240 -12.42 -0.84 2.29
N SER A 241 -13.02 0.32 2.00
CA SER A 241 -14.13 0.87 2.80
C SER A 241 -15.37 -0.01 2.76
N TRP A 242 -15.71 -0.52 1.57
CA TRP A 242 -16.83 -1.46 1.42
C TRP A 242 -16.59 -2.77 2.17
N GLY A 243 -15.38 -3.32 2.06
CA GLY A 243 -15.00 -4.54 2.79
C GLY A 243 -15.05 -4.36 4.31
N ASN A 244 -14.65 -3.21 4.84
CA ASN A 244 -14.72 -2.92 6.27
C ASN A 244 -16.14 -2.62 6.75
N LEU A 245 -16.97 -1.93 5.96
CA LEU A 245 -18.40 -1.77 6.24
C LEU A 245 -19.12 -3.13 6.30
N ALA A 246 -18.76 -4.04 5.40
CA ALA A 246 -19.28 -5.41 5.42
C ALA A 246 -18.90 -6.16 6.71
N VAL A 247 -17.68 -5.97 7.23
CA VAL A 247 -17.27 -6.52 8.54
C VAL A 247 -18.16 -5.96 9.65
N LEU A 248 -18.44 -4.66 9.65
CA LEU A 248 -19.33 -4.05 10.63
C LEU A 248 -20.75 -4.64 10.58
N PHE A 249 -21.32 -4.79 9.39
CA PHE A 249 -22.63 -5.45 9.23
C PHE A 249 -22.62 -6.89 9.72
N ARG A 250 -21.57 -7.66 9.40
CA ARG A 250 -21.43 -9.04 9.86
C ARG A 250 -21.35 -9.13 11.38
N LEU A 251 -20.59 -8.24 12.04
CA LEU A 251 -20.50 -8.17 13.51
C LEU A 251 -21.87 -7.85 14.13
N ASN A 252 -22.67 -7.03 13.46
CA ASN A 252 -24.02 -6.70 13.89
C ASN A 252 -25.10 -7.69 13.39
N LYS A 253 -24.69 -8.88 12.91
CA LYS A 253 -25.54 -9.96 12.39
C LYS A 253 -26.44 -9.58 11.20
N GLN A 254 -26.12 -8.49 10.51
CA GLN A 254 -26.79 -8.08 9.27
C GLN A 254 -26.13 -8.77 8.07
N TYR A 255 -26.33 -10.09 7.96
CA TYR A 255 -25.57 -10.93 7.02
C TYR A 255 -25.85 -10.59 5.55
N ASP A 256 -27.09 -10.24 5.19
CA ASP A 256 -27.44 -9.86 3.81
C ASP A 256 -26.72 -8.57 3.39
N ASN A 257 -26.76 -7.53 4.24
CA ASN A 257 -26.04 -6.28 4.00
C ASN A 257 -24.52 -6.50 3.93
N ALA A 258 -23.98 -7.39 4.78
CA ALA A 258 -22.56 -7.74 4.76
C ALA A 258 -22.18 -8.39 3.42
N GLU A 259 -22.99 -9.31 2.91
CA GLU A 259 -22.75 -9.99 1.64
C GLU A 259 -22.78 -9.03 0.46
N ILE A 260 -23.79 -8.14 0.39
CA ILE A 260 -23.89 -7.10 -0.64
C ILE A 260 -22.62 -6.24 -0.63
N ALA A 261 -22.20 -5.77 0.55
CA ALA A 261 -21.02 -4.94 0.70
C ALA A 261 -19.71 -5.67 0.32
N TYR A 262 -19.54 -6.94 0.71
CA TYR A 262 -18.37 -7.74 0.32
C TYR A 262 -18.33 -8.00 -1.19
N ASN A 263 -19.45 -8.35 -1.80
CA ASN A 263 -19.53 -8.59 -3.24
C ASN A 263 -19.24 -7.30 -4.03
N TYR A 264 -19.76 -6.16 -3.57
CA TYR A 264 -19.44 -4.88 -4.18
C TYR A 264 -17.96 -4.52 -4.03
N ALA A 265 -17.37 -4.71 -2.84
CA ALA A 265 -15.93 -4.54 -2.63
C ALA A 265 -15.10 -5.39 -3.61
N PHE A 266 -15.48 -6.64 -3.82
CA PHE A 266 -14.82 -7.54 -4.77
C PHE A 266 -15.01 -7.13 -6.23
N SER A 267 -16.17 -6.57 -6.60
CA SER A 267 -16.40 -6.05 -7.95
C SER A 267 -15.55 -4.81 -8.27
N LEU A 268 -15.25 -3.99 -7.25
CA LEU A 268 -14.35 -2.84 -7.37
C LEU A 268 -12.88 -3.24 -7.49
N ASP A 269 -12.47 -4.28 -6.73
CA ASP A 269 -11.10 -4.80 -6.76
C ASP A 269 -11.09 -6.32 -6.56
N SER A 270 -10.93 -7.04 -7.68
CA SER A 270 -10.82 -8.50 -7.70
C SER A 270 -9.58 -9.06 -6.98
N ASN A 271 -8.64 -8.19 -6.60
CA ASN A 271 -7.47 -8.52 -5.79
C ASN A 271 -7.60 -8.13 -4.33
N ASN A 272 -8.76 -7.63 -3.88
CA ASN A 272 -9.04 -7.46 -2.45
C ASN A 272 -9.29 -8.83 -1.78
N ASN A 273 -8.21 -9.59 -1.61
CA ASN A 273 -8.23 -10.92 -1.03
C ASN A 273 -8.66 -10.90 0.45
N THR A 274 -8.52 -9.75 1.13
CA THR A 274 -9.01 -9.53 2.50
C THR A 274 -10.54 -9.49 2.54
N ALA A 275 -11.20 -8.70 1.68
CA ALA A 275 -12.66 -8.70 1.58
C ALA A 275 -13.18 -10.08 1.16
N LEU A 276 -12.51 -10.72 0.20
CA LEU A 276 -12.85 -12.05 -0.28
C LEU A 276 -12.72 -13.12 0.83
N GLY A 277 -11.66 -13.07 1.65
CA GLY A 277 -11.50 -13.98 2.79
C GLY A 277 -12.56 -13.77 3.87
N ASN A 278 -12.99 -12.54 4.11
CA ASN A 278 -14.09 -12.24 5.01
C ASN A 278 -15.46 -12.68 4.46
N LEU A 279 -15.66 -12.63 3.14
CA LEU A 279 -16.85 -13.19 2.48
C LEU A 279 -16.91 -14.71 2.65
N ALA A 280 -15.79 -15.41 2.51
CA ALA A 280 -15.75 -16.84 2.80
C ALA A 280 -16.14 -17.15 4.25
N LEU A 281 -15.66 -16.36 5.21
CA LEU A 281 -16.07 -16.47 6.61
C LEU A 281 -17.58 -16.21 6.78
N LEU A 282 -18.14 -15.22 6.09
CA LEU A 282 -19.59 -14.95 6.08
C LEU A 282 -20.38 -16.18 5.58
N TYR A 283 -19.91 -16.82 4.50
CA TYR A 283 -20.52 -18.04 3.99
C TYR A 283 -20.43 -19.21 4.97
N GLN A 284 -19.30 -19.38 5.67
CA GLN A 284 -19.20 -20.39 6.73
C GLN A 284 -20.20 -20.18 7.86
N ILE A 285 -20.34 -18.95 8.37
CA ILE A 285 -21.27 -18.65 9.48
C ILE A 285 -22.73 -18.73 9.07
N THR A 286 -23.04 -18.60 7.78
CA THR A 286 -24.40 -18.71 7.22
C THR A 286 -24.70 -20.10 6.65
N GLY A 287 -23.83 -21.09 6.86
CA GLY A 287 -24.04 -22.48 6.45
C GLY A 287 -23.75 -22.79 4.97
N ARG A 288 -23.26 -21.82 4.21
CA ARG A 288 -22.94 -21.90 2.78
C ARG A 288 -21.53 -22.42 2.53
N GLN A 289 -21.31 -23.68 2.90
CA GLN A 289 -19.97 -24.27 2.93
C GLN A 289 -19.34 -24.40 1.53
N ALA A 290 -20.13 -24.68 0.49
CA ALA A 290 -19.61 -24.87 -0.86
C ALA A 290 -18.99 -23.56 -1.40
N GLU A 291 -19.70 -22.45 -1.26
CA GLU A 291 -19.27 -21.12 -1.69
C GLU A 291 -18.04 -20.66 -0.91
N ALA A 292 -18.01 -20.90 0.40
CA ALA A 292 -16.84 -20.65 1.23
C ALA A 292 -15.61 -21.41 0.73
N GLN A 293 -15.74 -22.71 0.43
CA GLN A 293 -14.63 -23.53 -0.04
C GLN A 293 -14.13 -23.11 -1.42
N THR A 294 -15.01 -22.72 -2.33
CA THR A 294 -14.60 -22.16 -3.62
C THR A 294 -13.70 -20.94 -3.44
N ILE A 295 -14.09 -20.02 -2.56
CA ILE A 295 -13.31 -18.82 -2.28
C ILE A 295 -11.98 -19.18 -1.60
N LEU A 296 -12.01 -20.00 -0.55
CA LEU A 296 -10.82 -20.38 0.21
C LEU A 296 -9.80 -21.12 -0.65
N SER A 297 -10.26 -21.99 -1.57
CA SER A 297 -9.39 -22.67 -2.52
C SER A 297 -8.67 -21.66 -3.42
N ARG A 298 -9.40 -20.68 -3.98
CA ARG A 298 -8.82 -19.63 -4.82
C ARG A 298 -7.79 -18.79 -4.06
N LEU A 299 -8.11 -18.40 -2.83
CA LEU A 299 -7.21 -17.65 -1.95
C LEU A 299 -5.95 -18.46 -1.62
N ASN A 300 -6.11 -19.75 -1.31
CA ASN A 300 -4.98 -20.63 -1.03
C ASN A 300 -4.06 -20.77 -2.24
N THR A 301 -4.60 -20.97 -3.45
CA THR A 301 -3.78 -21.03 -4.67
C THR A 301 -2.96 -19.75 -4.86
N LYS A 302 -3.57 -18.56 -4.72
CA LYS A 302 -2.84 -17.28 -4.79
C LYS A 302 -1.74 -17.20 -3.73
N ARG A 303 -2.05 -17.54 -2.47
CA ARG A 303 -1.09 -17.51 -1.35
C ARG A 303 0.08 -18.47 -1.57
N GLN A 304 -0.18 -19.69 -1.99
CA GLN A 304 0.86 -20.69 -2.24
C GLN A 304 1.82 -20.29 -3.37
N SER A 305 1.36 -19.46 -4.32
CA SER A 305 2.21 -18.87 -5.36
C SER A 305 2.97 -17.61 -4.93
N ASN A 306 2.67 -17.04 -3.76
CA ASN A 306 3.34 -15.84 -3.24
C ASN A 306 4.59 -16.24 -2.42
N PRO A 307 5.81 -15.88 -2.85
CA PRO A 307 7.02 -16.22 -2.08
C PRO A 307 7.04 -15.57 -0.68
N TYR A 308 6.51 -14.36 -0.51
CA TYR A 308 6.46 -13.66 0.77
C TYR A 308 5.51 -14.33 1.77
N TYR A 309 4.46 -15.01 1.29
CA TYR A 309 3.60 -15.84 2.13
C TYR A 309 4.40 -16.98 2.77
N HIS A 310 5.26 -17.64 1.98
CA HIS A 310 6.15 -18.67 2.49
C HIS A 310 7.23 -18.12 3.42
N VAL A 311 7.76 -16.91 3.20
CA VAL A 311 8.64 -16.24 4.17
C VAL A 311 7.94 -16.04 5.52
N SER A 312 6.68 -15.56 5.50
CA SER A 312 5.90 -15.36 6.73
C SER A 312 5.60 -16.66 7.48
N LEU A 313 5.20 -17.72 6.77
CA LEU A 313 5.03 -19.05 7.37
C LEU A 313 6.34 -19.59 7.94
N GLY A 314 7.45 -19.41 7.23
CA GLY A 314 8.78 -19.79 7.70
C GLY A 314 9.19 -19.08 8.98
N ASN A 315 8.94 -17.77 9.07
CA ASN A 315 9.18 -16.98 10.27
C ASN A 315 8.31 -17.45 11.44
N THR A 316 7.02 -17.71 11.20
CA THR A 316 6.10 -18.23 12.22
C THR A 316 6.59 -19.58 12.76
N ALA A 317 6.91 -20.52 11.87
CA ALA A 317 7.45 -21.83 12.22
C ALA A 317 8.77 -21.71 13.00
N TYR A 318 9.65 -20.79 12.61
CA TYR A 318 10.89 -20.50 13.33
C TYR A 318 10.63 -20.01 14.76
N HIS A 319 9.69 -19.08 14.96
CA HIS A 319 9.37 -18.53 16.28
C HIS A 319 8.80 -19.58 17.24
N ILE A 320 7.99 -20.51 16.74
CA ILE A 320 7.51 -21.66 17.52
C ILE A 320 8.52 -22.81 17.61
N LYS A 321 9.78 -22.58 17.18
CA LYS A 321 10.90 -23.54 17.18
C LYS A 321 10.68 -24.80 16.32
N ASN A 322 9.71 -24.79 15.42
CA ASN A 322 9.53 -25.82 14.41
C ASN A 322 10.46 -25.54 13.22
N TYR A 323 11.75 -25.80 13.42
CA TYR A 323 12.79 -25.46 12.45
C TYR A 323 12.72 -26.26 11.15
N GLN A 324 12.18 -27.47 11.17
CA GLN A 324 12.01 -28.27 9.96
C GLN A 324 10.99 -27.63 9.00
N ASP A 325 9.84 -27.22 9.52
CA ASP A 325 8.82 -26.55 8.71
C ASP A 325 9.27 -25.14 8.30
N ALA A 326 10.02 -24.44 9.16
CA ALA A 326 10.65 -23.17 8.79
C ALA A 326 11.54 -23.32 7.54
N ILE A 327 12.40 -24.34 7.50
CA ILE A 327 13.24 -24.64 6.32
C ILE A 327 12.38 -24.92 5.08
N LYS A 328 11.34 -25.76 5.19
CA LYS A 328 10.46 -26.11 4.05
C LYS A 328 9.83 -24.85 3.44
N HIS A 329 9.34 -23.94 4.28
CA HIS A 329 8.73 -22.70 3.84
C HIS A 329 9.74 -21.75 3.24
N PHE A 330 10.88 -21.50 3.86
CA PHE A 330 11.89 -20.62 3.27
C PHE A 330 12.46 -21.18 1.94
N LEU A 331 12.59 -22.51 1.80
CA LEU A 331 12.95 -23.14 0.52
C LEU A 331 11.85 -22.97 -0.53
N SER A 332 10.59 -23.03 -0.13
CA SER A 332 9.45 -22.77 -1.02
C SER A 332 9.44 -21.32 -1.52
N ALA A 333 9.67 -20.35 -0.63
CA ALA A 333 9.84 -18.95 -0.98
C ALA A 333 10.97 -18.77 -2.01
N LYS A 334 12.15 -19.36 -1.73
CA LYS A 334 13.31 -19.33 -2.63
C LYS A 334 13.05 -19.96 -4.00
N ARG A 335 12.22 -21.01 -4.06
CA ARG A 335 11.84 -21.67 -5.32
C ARG A 335 10.93 -20.77 -6.17
N LEU A 336 10.03 -20.03 -5.52
CA LEU A 336 9.11 -19.11 -6.19
C LEU A 336 9.82 -17.84 -6.65
N ASP A 337 10.71 -17.28 -5.81
CA ASP A 337 11.60 -16.19 -6.16
C ASP A 337 12.94 -16.34 -5.46
N ASN A 338 14.00 -16.52 -6.25
CA ASN A 338 15.35 -16.76 -5.75
C ASN A 338 16.13 -15.48 -5.41
N LYS A 339 15.50 -14.29 -5.48
CA LYS A 339 16.10 -13.00 -5.16
C LYS A 339 15.63 -12.41 -3.83
N ILE A 340 14.64 -13.00 -3.18
CA ILE A 340 14.16 -12.48 -1.89
C ILE A 340 15.16 -12.82 -0.80
N HIS A 341 15.90 -11.80 -0.32
CA HIS A 341 16.93 -11.99 0.71
C HIS A 341 16.38 -12.52 2.03
N ASP A 342 15.12 -12.20 2.38
CA ASP A 342 14.48 -12.70 3.61
C ASP A 342 14.37 -14.21 3.65
N SER A 343 14.16 -14.87 2.50
CA SER A 343 14.14 -16.33 2.43
C SER A 343 15.50 -16.93 2.81
N TYR A 344 16.59 -16.34 2.32
CA TYR A 344 17.95 -16.74 2.66
C TYR A 344 18.32 -16.41 4.10
N PHE A 345 17.91 -15.25 4.60
CA PHE A 345 18.15 -14.84 5.97
C PHE A 345 17.40 -15.74 6.96
N GLY A 346 16.14 -16.08 6.66
CA GLY A 346 15.34 -17.05 7.38
C GLY A 346 16.01 -18.42 7.45
N LEU A 347 16.49 -18.93 6.30
CA LEU A 347 17.27 -20.17 6.27
C LEU A 347 18.55 -20.06 7.11
N ALA A 348 19.30 -18.97 6.99
CA ALA A 348 20.54 -18.77 7.72
C ALA A 348 20.33 -18.83 9.24
N ARG A 349 19.31 -18.12 9.73
CA ARG A 349 18.92 -18.12 11.15
C ARG A 349 18.44 -19.50 11.60
N THR A 350 17.70 -20.21 10.76
CA THR A 350 17.18 -21.54 11.08
C THR A 350 18.29 -22.56 11.17
N TYR A 351 19.21 -22.59 10.20
CA TYR A 351 20.40 -23.45 10.26
C TYR A 351 21.31 -23.12 11.45
N TYR A 352 21.45 -21.84 11.79
CA TYR A 352 22.18 -21.44 12.99
C TYR A 352 21.58 -22.05 14.27
N GLN A 353 20.25 -22.02 14.43
CA GLN A 353 19.57 -22.63 15.59
C GLN A 353 19.72 -24.15 15.63
N LEU A 354 19.85 -24.80 14.47
CA LEU A 354 20.12 -26.23 14.35
C LEU A 354 21.61 -26.59 14.51
N GLY A 355 22.50 -25.60 14.70
CA GLY A 355 23.95 -25.81 14.80
C GLY A 355 24.66 -26.05 13.47
N ASP A 356 23.96 -26.01 12.33
CA ASP A 356 24.56 -26.11 11.00
C ASP A 356 25.15 -24.76 10.57
N PHE A 357 26.27 -24.38 11.20
CA PHE A 357 26.94 -23.11 10.96
C PHE A 357 27.45 -22.98 9.51
N LYS A 358 27.73 -24.10 8.84
CA LYS A 358 28.18 -24.12 7.44
C LYS A 358 27.06 -23.67 6.51
N GLN A 359 25.86 -24.24 6.65
CA GLN A 359 24.70 -23.76 5.89
C GLN A 359 24.30 -22.36 6.33
N ALA A 360 24.32 -22.04 7.62
CA ALA A 360 24.02 -20.70 8.11
C ALA A 360 24.88 -19.63 7.42
N TYR A 361 26.19 -19.84 7.36
CA TYR A 361 27.13 -18.94 6.69
C TYR A 361 26.84 -18.81 5.19
N LYS A 362 26.63 -19.94 4.50
CA LYS A 362 26.30 -19.95 3.07
C LYS A 362 25.03 -19.17 2.76
N GLN A 363 23.94 -19.44 3.49
CA GLN A 363 22.65 -18.78 3.25
C GLN A 363 22.72 -17.30 3.61
N LEU A 364 23.45 -16.92 4.68
CA LEU A 364 23.62 -15.51 5.03
C LEU A 364 24.45 -14.75 3.98
N GLY A 365 25.41 -15.41 3.34
CA GLY A 365 26.14 -14.86 2.20
C GLY A 365 25.21 -14.56 1.01
N LEU A 366 24.25 -15.44 0.74
CA LEU A 366 23.22 -15.22 -0.28
C LEU A 366 22.25 -14.11 0.14
N ALA A 367 21.83 -14.08 1.40
CA ALA A 367 21.00 -12.99 1.93
C ALA A 367 21.68 -11.64 1.70
N ARG A 368 22.98 -11.52 1.98
CA ARG A 368 23.75 -10.30 1.67
C ARG A 368 23.85 -10.00 0.18
N LYS A 369 24.07 -11.02 -0.66
CA LYS A 369 24.18 -10.85 -2.11
C LYS A 369 22.90 -10.31 -2.73
N TYR A 370 21.76 -10.81 -2.26
CA TYR A 370 20.43 -10.45 -2.77
C TYR A 370 19.75 -9.37 -1.95
N ALA A 371 20.41 -8.81 -0.93
CA ALA A 371 19.86 -7.72 -0.15
C ALA A 371 19.69 -6.49 -1.04
N ASP A 372 18.47 -5.95 -1.07
CA ASP A 372 18.13 -4.77 -1.83
C ASP A 372 18.73 -3.51 -1.18
N PHE A 373 18.80 -3.51 0.16
CA PHE A 373 19.23 -2.37 0.97
C PHE A 373 20.66 -2.45 1.49
N ASP A 374 21.31 -1.28 1.54
CA ASP A 374 22.65 -1.18 2.11
C ASP A 374 22.68 -1.44 3.63
N HIS A 375 21.63 -1.01 4.36
CA HIS A 375 21.53 -1.33 5.79
C HIS A 375 21.42 -2.85 6.02
N ASP A 376 20.69 -3.58 5.17
CA ASP A 376 20.62 -5.04 5.21
C ASP A 376 21.94 -5.70 4.84
N LYS A 377 22.60 -5.22 3.78
CA LYS A 377 23.93 -5.70 3.42
C LYS A 377 24.91 -5.55 4.58
N GLN A 378 24.90 -4.40 5.25
CA GLN A 378 25.73 -4.13 6.43
C GLN A 378 25.36 -5.03 7.60
N ARG A 379 24.06 -5.17 7.91
CA ARG A 379 23.54 -6.06 8.95
C ARG A 379 23.98 -7.50 8.72
N TYR A 380 23.83 -8.02 7.51
CA TYR A 380 24.24 -9.37 7.14
C TYR A 380 25.77 -9.51 7.13
N GLN A 381 26.52 -8.49 6.71
CA GLN A 381 27.98 -8.48 6.77
C GLN A 381 28.49 -8.60 8.22
N GLY A 382 27.89 -7.87 9.17
CA GLY A 382 28.22 -7.98 10.59
C GLY A 382 27.98 -9.40 11.12
N LYS A 383 26.84 -10.00 10.77
CA LYS A 383 26.49 -11.37 11.14
C LYS A 383 27.43 -12.42 10.51
N LEU A 384 27.86 -12.22 9.25
CA LEU A 384 28.82 -13.11 8.58
C LEU A 384 30.16 -13.14 9.29
N ARG A 385 30.66 -11.99 9.74
CA ARG A 385 31.90 -11.91 10.52
C ARG A 385 31.81 -12.73 11.81
N ALA A 386 30.69 -12.64 12.52
CA ALA A 386 30.47 -13.41 13.74
C ALA A 386 30.40 -14.94 13.48
N LEU A 387 29.72 -15.35 12.39
CA LEU A 387 29.59 -16.75 12.00
C LEU A 387 30.91 -17.37 11.53
N ASN A 388 31.78 -16.61 10.87
CA ASN A 388 33.05 -17.11 10.34
C ASN A 388 33.94 -17.73 11.44
N ASN A 389 33.94 -17.11 12.63
CA ASN A 389 34.68 -17.60 13.80
C ASN A 389 34.13 -18.94 14.33
N MET A 390 32.84 -19.22 14.10
CA MET A 390 32.20 -20.46 14.51
C MET A 390 32.43 -21.57 13.48
N THR A 391 32.39 -21.28 12.19
CA THR A 391 32.67 -22.27 11.12
C THR A 391 34.12 -22.75 11.14
N ALA A 392 35.08 -21.88 11.48
CA ALA A 392 36.49 -22.26 11.60
C ALA A 392 36.75 -23.30 12.71
N LYS A 393 35.94 -23.30 13.77
CA LYS A 393 36.04 -24.29 14.85
C LYS A 393 35.45 -25.65 14.48
N VAL A 394 34.46 -25.69 13.58
CA VAL A 394 33.81 -26.93 13.12
C VAL A 394 34.68 -27.71 12.13
N ASN A 395 35.53 -27.03 11.34
CA ASN A 395 36.42 -27.69 10.38
C ASN A 395 37.73 -28.22 10.99
N ASN A 396 37.99 -27.96 12.28
CA ASN A 396 39.21 -28.37 12.98
C ASN A 396 39.00 -29.58 13.91
N HIS A 397 37.86 -30.25 13.78
CA HIS A 397 37.50 -31.52 14.42
C HIS A 397 36.97 -32.46 13.35
#